data_AF-A0A662FA59-F1
#
_entry.id   AF-A0A662FA59-F1
#
_cell.length_a   1.000
_cell.length_b   1.000
_cell.length_c   1.000
_cell.angle_alpha   90.00
_cell.angle_beta   90.00
_cell.angle_gamma   90.00
#
_symmetry.space_group_name_H-M   'P 1'
#
loop_
_entity.id
_entity.type
_entity.pdbx_description
1 polymer ?
#
loop_
_entity_poly.entity_id
_entity_poly.type
_entity_poly.pdbx_seq_one_letter_code
_entity_poly.pdbx_strand_id
1 'polypeptide(L)'
;MKSDKLLKSEYKHVFSKTPEQYYPVGVLKAMGFGRAKCKKCGKFFWAIDKSREVCGDATCSGGYEFLKRKITEVELSYEDVWREFKKLFVGLGYKSLRRYPVVARWRDDTLYVKASIYDFQPHVTSGLSPPPAKKVVVPQPCLRFNDIDNVGITMSHMTGFVMIGQHAFMSKEEWSQEELFKDICKWIFDVLKIPKE
;
A
#
# COMPACT_ATOMS: atom_id res chain seq x y z
N MET A 1 -5.49 -0.93 27.28
CA MET A 1 -5.62 -1.07 25.82
C MET A 1 -4.50 -1.99 25.32
N LYS A 2 -4.78 -2.98 24.46
CA LYS A 2 -3.71 -3.86 23.94
C LYS A 2 -2.76 -3.05 23.05
N SER A 3 -1.46 -3.40 23.04
CA SER A 3 -0.51 -2.76 22.13
C SER A 3 -0.77 -3.16 20.69
N ASP A 4 -0.39 -2.31 19.73
CA ASP A 4 -0.51 -2.60 18.29
C ASP A 4 0.13 -3.92 17.89
N LYS A 5 1.27 -4.27 18.52
CA LYS A 5 1.99 -5.52 18.26
C LYS A 5 1.17 -6.74 18.67
N LEU A 6 0.53 -6.67 19.85
CA LEU A 6 -0.35 -7.74 20.34
C LEU A 6 -1.60 -7.86 19.47
N LEU A 7 -2.25 -6.74 19.15
CA LEU A 7 -3.42 -6.71 18.25
C LEU A 7 -3.09 -7.32 16.89
N LYS A 8 -1.99 -6.90 16.26
CA LYS A 8 -1.55 -7.47 14.97
C LYS A 8 -1.32 -8.98 15.06
N SER A 9 -0.76 -9.47 16.17
CA SER A 9 -0.55 -10.91 16.37
C SER A 9 -1.87 -11.68 16.47
N GLU A 10 -2.83 -11.17 17.24
CA GLU A 10 -4.14 -11.81 17.42
C GLU A 10 -4.93 -11.85 16.10
N TYR A 11 -5.04 -10.71 15.42
CA TYR A 11 -5.81 -10.59 14.20
C TYR A 11 -5.17 -11.31 13.00
N LYS A 12 -3.85 -11.53 13.02
CA LYS A 12 -3.16 -12.32 11.98
C LYS A 12 -3.77 -13.71 11.83
N HIS A 13 -4.15 -14.36 12.94
CA HIS A 13 -4.79 -15.68 12.90
C HIS A 13 -6.20 -15.60 12.32
N VAL A 14 -6.95 -14.54 12.65
CA VAL A 14 -8.30 -14.29 12.13
C VAL A 14 -8.26 -14.11 10.62
N PHE A 15 -7.44 -13.18 10.13
CA PHE A 15 -7.30 -12.91 8.68
C PHE A 15 -6.77 -14.13 7.91
N SER A 16 -6.02 -14.99 8.59
CA SER A 16 -5.48 -16.20 7.96
C SER A 16 -6.52 -17.30 7.81
N LYS A 17 -7.52 -17.38 8.69
CA LYS A 17 -8.57 -18.40 8.66
C LYS A 17 -9.62 -18.14 7.58
N THR A 18 -10.01 -16.88 7.39
CA THR A 18 -11.06 -16.48 6.42
C THR A 18 -10.55 -15.40 5.45
N PRO A 19 -9.54 -15.70 4.61
CA PRO A 19 -8.93 -14.70 3.75
C PRO A 19 -9.90 -14.05 2.75
N GLU A 20 -10.95 -14.76 2.33
CA GLU A 20 -11.98 -14.27 1.41
C GLU A 20 -12.75 -13.06 1.97
N GLN A 21 -12.79 -12.89 3.30
CA GLN A 21 -13.45 -11.76 3.94
C GLN A 21 -12.59 -10.48 3.96
N TYR A 22 -11.26 -10.64 3.91
CA TYR A 22 -10.31 -9.56 4.18
C TYR A 22 -9.41 -9.20 2.99
N TYR A 23 -9.34 -10.08 2.00
CA TYR A 23 -8.51 -9.91 0.82
C TYR A 23 -9.32 -10.19 -0.45
N PRO A 24 -8.94 -9.60 -1.59
CA PRO A 24 -9.58 -9.81 -2.89
C PRO A 24 -9.19 -11.17 -3.51
N VAL A 25 -9.53 -12.26 -2.81
CA VAL A 25 -9.13 -13.64 -3.16
C VAL A 25 -9.64 -14.06 -4.53
N GLY A 26 -10.86 -13.64 -4.90
CA GLY A 26 -11.42 -13.92 -6.23
C GLY A 26 -10.56 -13.35 -7.35
N VAL A 27 -10.16 -12.08 -7.21
CA VAL A 27 -9.26 -11.40 -8.15
C VAL A 27 -7.89 -12.08 -8.21
N LEU A 28 -7.28 -12.38 -7.06
CA LEU A 28 -5.98 -13.03 -6.98
C LEU A 28 -6.00 -14.40 -7.69
N LYS A 29 -7.01 -15.24 -7.43
CA LYS A 29 -7.16 -16.54 -8.09
C LYS A 29 -7.39 -16.39 -9.60
N ALA A 30 -8.23 -15.44 -10.02
CA ALA A 30 -8.46 -15.16 -11.44
C ALA A 30 -7.18 -14.69 -12.16
N MET A 31 -6.26 -14.06 -11.43
CA MET A 31 -4.94 -13.66 -11.94
C MET A 31 -3.88 -14.78 -11.86
N GLY A 32 -4.24 -15.98 -11.38
CA GLY A 32 -3.34 -17.14 -11.30
C GLY A 32 -2.57 -17.26 -9.99
N PHE A 33 -2.79 -16.37 -9.01
CA PHE A 33 -2.10 -16.44 -7.72
C PHE A 33 -2.62 -17.59 -6.85
N GLY A 34 -1.70 -18.42 -6.37
CA GLY A 34 -1.92 -19.40 -5.32
C GLY A 34 -1.56 -18.86 -3.95
N ARG A 35 -2.18 -19.40 -2.90
CA ARG A 35 -1.89 -19.06 -1.51
C ARG A 35 -0.90 -20.06 -0.91
N ALA A 36 0.19 -19.57 -0.33
CA ALA A 36 1.21 -20.38 0.32
C ALA A 36 1.54 -19.85 1.73
N LYS A 37 2.22 -20.66 2.54
CA LYS A 37 2.71 -20.27 3.88
C LYS A 37 4.23 -20.21 3.87
N CYS A 38 4.78 -19.06 4.25
CA CYS A 38 6.22 -18.85 4.30
C CYS A 38 6.88 -19.77 5.33
N LYS A 39 7.89 -20.54 4.93
CA LYS A 39 8.62 -21.44 5.83
C LYS A 39 9.43 -20.71 6.92
N LYS A 40 9.83 -19.45 6.70
CA LYS A 40 10.62 -18.67 7.67
C LYS A 40 9.79 -17.91 8.71
N CYS A 41 8.78 -17.15 8.27
CA CYS A 41 8.00 -16.28 9.17
C CYS A 41 6.57 -16.77 9.45
N GLY A 42 6.16 -17.88 8.83
CA GLY A 42 4.84 -18.49 8.98
C GLY A 42 3.66 -17.65 8.46
N LYS A 43 3.91 -16.49 7.84
CA LYS A 43 2.88 -15.66 7.20
C LYS A 43 2.36 -16.33 5.93
N PHE A 44 1.06 -16.22 5.68
CA PHE A 44 0.51 -16.56 4.37
C PHE A 44 0.85 -15.45 3.37
N PHE A 45 1.09 -15.84 2.12
CA PHE A 45 1.34 -14.94 1.00
C PHE A 45 0.71 -15.51 -0.28
N TRP A 46 0.65 -14.68 -1.31
CA TRP A 46 0.12 -15.04 -2.62
C TRP A 46 1.24 -14.99 -3.65
N ALA A 47 1.36 -16.02 -4.47
CA ALA A 47 2.37 -16.11 -5.55
C ALA A 47 1.84 -16.94 -6.72
N ILE A 48 2.29 -16.65 -7.93
CA ILE A 48 2.02 -17.50 -9.09
C ILE A 48 2.89 -18.75 -9.06
N ASP A 49 4.19 -18.59 -8.75
CA ASP A 49 5.10 -19.72 -8.60
C ASP A 49 4.71 -20.58 -7.39
N LYS A 50 4.20 -21.78 -7.68
CA LYS A 50 3.79 -22.77 -6.67
C LYS A 50 4.96 -23.39 -5.92
N SER A 51 6.18 -23.29 -6.46
CA SER A 51 7.39 -23.78 -5.80
C SER A 51 7.95 -22.80 -4.77
N ARG A 52 7.46 -21.56 -4.76
CA ARG A 52 7.95 -20.51 -3.86
C ARG A 52 7.67 -20.83 -2.40
N GLU A 53 8.73 -20.87 -1.59
CA GLU A 53 8.65 -21.27 -0.16
C GLU A 53 8.67 -20.08 0.82
N VAL A 54 8.96 -18.87 0.34
CA VAL A 54 9.12 -17.64 1.16
C VAL A 54 8.34 -16.45 0.62
N CYS A 55 7.88 -15.57 1.52
CA CYS A 55 6.91 -14.50 1.23
C CYS A 55 7.43 -13.26 0.49
N GLY A 56 8.67 -13.25 0.01
CA GLY A 56 9.25 -12.08 -0.70
C GLY A 56 9.77 -10.95 0.19
N ASP A 57 9.52 -11.00 1.50
CA ASP A 57 10.16 -10.09 2.47
C ASP A 57 11.69 -10.25 2.41
N ALA A 58 12.43 -9.15 2.44
CA ALA A 58 13.89 -9.17 2.31
C ALA A 58 14.56 -10.06 3.37
N THR A 59 14.04 -10.10 4.59
CA THR A 59 14.55 -10.98 5.66
C THR A 59 14.34 -12.46 5.35
N CYS A 60 13.23 -12.80 4.70
CA CYS A 60 12.91 -14.17 4.34
C CYS A 60 13.62 -14.61 3.05
N SER A 61 13.77 -13.69 2.09
CA SER A 61 14.29 -13.97 0.74
C SER A 61 15.81 -13.82 0.63
N GLY A 62 16.49 -13.37 1.69
CA GLY A 62 17.94 -13.20 1.70
C GLY A 62 18.40 -11.91 1.00
N GLY A 63 17.63 -10.83 1.17
CA GLY A 63 17.89 -9.51 0.59
C GLY A 63 16.93 -9.13 -0.53
N TYR A 64 17.26 -8.05 -1.23
CA TYR A 64 16.46 -7.50 -2.32
C TYR A 64 16.86 -8.11 -3.67
N GLU A 65 15.93 -8.78 -4.35
CA GLU A 65 16.18 -9.40 -5.65
C GLU A 65 16.45 -8.38 -6.77
N PHE A 66 15.84 -7.19 -6.69
CA PHE A 66 16.02 -6.14 -7.70
C PHE A 66 17.45 -5.58 -7.76
N LEU A 67 18.28 -5.83 -6.74
CA LEU A 67 19.71 -5.51 -6.76
C LEU A 67 20.53 -6.52 -7.58
N LYS A 68 19.98 -7.71 -7.80
CA LYS A 68 20.65 -8.83 -8.49
C LYS A 68 20.19 -8.97 -9.94
N ARG A 69 18.95 -8.58 -10.24
CA ARG A 69 18.35 -8.66 -11.58
C ARG A 69 17.40 -7.50 -11.84
N LYS A 70 17.31 -7.09 -13.11
CA LYS A 70 16.30 -6.14 -13.58
C LYS A 70 14.90 -6.78 -13.49
N ILE A 71 13.94 -6.07 -12.90
CA ILE A 71 12.57 -6.58 -12.67
C ILE A 71 11.61 -6.14 -13.78
N THR A 72 11.84 -4.99 -14.38
CA THR A 72 11.02 -4.44 -15.47
C THR A 72 11.91 -3.58 -16.37
N GLU A 73 11.55 -3.49 -17.66
CA GLU A 73 12.17 -2.57 -18.61
C GLU A 73 11.65 -1.12 -18.48
N VAL A 74 10.57 -0.91 -17.72
CA VAL A 74 10.01 0.41 -17.48
C VAL A 74 10.88 1.17 -16.48
N GLU A 75 11.50 2.26 -16.94
CA GLU A 75 12.28 3.17 -16.12
C GLU A 75 11.52 4.49 -15.98
N LEU A 76 11.25 4.89 -14.73
CA LEU A 76 10.56 6.14 -14.41
C LEU A 76 11.46 6.99 -13.51
N SER A 77 11.60 8.27 -13.83
CA SER A 77 12.15 9.22 -12.86
C SER A 77 11.20 9.40 -11.67
N TYR A 78 11.70 10.02 -10.61
CA TYR A 78 10.90 10.34 -9.43
C TYR A 78 9.62 11.11 -9.77
N GLU A 79 9.69 12.07 -10.70
CA GLU A 79 8.53 12.85 -11.13
C GLU A 79 7.59 12.04 -12.04
N ASP A 80 8.15 11.18 -12.89
CA ASP A 80 7.38 10.36 -13.83
C ASP A 80 6.53 9.33 -13.10
N VAL A 81 7.02 8.78 -11.99
CA VAL A 81 6.24 7.87 -11.12
C VAL A 81 4.90 8.51 -10.76
N TRP A 82 4.91 9.75 -10.27
CA TRP A 82 3.67 10.44 -9.93
C TRP A 82 2.85 10.81 -11.17
N ARG A 83 3.49 11.29 -12.24
CA ARG A 83 2.78 11.72 -13.45
C ARG A 83 2.01 10.57 -14.09
N GLU A 84 2.63 9.41 -14.25
CA GLU A 84 1.99 8.22 -14.84
C GLU A 84 0.97 7.60 -13.88
N PHE A 85 1.25 7.55 -12.58
CA PHE A 85 0.27 7.10 -11.58
C PHE A 85 -0.98 7.97 -11.61
N LYS A 86 -0.81 9.30 -11.55
CA LYS A 86 -1.91 10.26 -11.66
C LYS A 86 -2.70 10.05 -12.94
N LYS A 87 -2.02 9.92 -14.09
CA LYS A 87 -2.66 9.73 -15.40
C LYS A 87 -3.57 8.50 -15.41
N LEU A 88 -3.06 7.35 -14.95
CA LEU A 88 -3.84 6.11 -14.84
C LEU A 88 -5.08 6.32 -13.96
N PHE A 89 -4.87 6.78 -12.72
CA PHE A 89 -5.95 6.83 -11.74
C PHE A 89 -7.00 7.90 -12.07
N VAL A 90 -6.62 9.03 -12.66
CA VAL A 90 -7.60 10.01 -13.20
C VAL A 90 -8.44 9.38 -14.30
N GLY A 91 -7.83 8.58 -15.20
CA GLY A 91 -8.56 7.82 -16.21
C GLY A 91 -9.54 6.78 -15.62
N LEU A 92 -9.26 6.28 -14.42
CA LEU A 92 -10.13 5.36 -13.66
C LEU A 92 -11.18 6.08 -12.78
N GLY A 93 -11.33 7.40 -12.94
CA GLY A 93 -12.31 8.22 -12.24
C GLY A 93 -11.89 8.69 -10.85
N TYR A 94 -10.60 8.62 -10.50
CA TYR A 94 -10.09 9.21 -9.25
C TYR A 94 -9.86 10.71 -9.41
N LYS A 95 -10.16 11.49 -8.38
CA LYS A 95 -9.77 12.90 -8.31
C LYS A 95 -8.33 13.02 -7.82
N SER A 96 -7.46 13.61 -8.64
CA SER A 96 -6.10 13.96 -8.21
C SER A 96 -6.12 15.20 -7.32
N LEU A 97 -5.52 15.10 -6.13
CA LEU A 97 -5.40 16.19 -5.18
C LEU A 97 -3.97 16.75 -5.18
N ARG A 98 -3.84 18.02 -4.80
CA ARG A 98 -2.55 18.59 -4.40
C ARG A 98 -2.15 18.05 -3.04
N ARG A 99 -0.84 17.96 -2.79
CA ARG A 99 -0.31 17.59 -1.48
C ARG A 99 -0.76 18.56 -0.38
N TYR A 100 -0.90 18.04 0.83
CA TYR A 100 -1.02 18.77 2.07
C TYR A 100 0.38 19.13 2.61
N PRO A 101 0.50 20.11 3.52
CA PRO A 101 1.77 20.38 4.19
C PRO A 101 2.20 19.20 5.07
N VAL A 102 3.51 19.07 5.30
CA VAL A 102 4.04 18.00 6.19
C VAL A 102 3.71 18.24 7.66
N VAL A 103 3.39 19.48 8.03
CA VAL A 103 2.91 19.84 9.38
C VAL A 103 1.40 19.65 9.43
N ALA A 104 0.92 18.85 10.37
CA ALA A 104 -0.48 18.44 10.46
C ALA A 104 -1.36 19.52 11.15
N ARG A 105 -1.56 20.65 10.48
CA ARG A 105 -2.22 21.85 11.05
C ARG A 105 -3.70 21.69 11.41
N TRP A 106 -4.38 20.66 10.90
CA TRP A 106 -5.82 20.41 11.06
C TRP A 106 -6.14 19.38 12.15
N ARG A 107 -5.14 18.90 12.88
CA ARG A 107 -5.26 17.89 13.95
C ARG A 107 -4.27 18.22 15.06
N ASP A 108 -4.55 17.75 16.27
CA ASP A 108 -3.81 18.08 17.50
C ASP A 108 -3.09 16.86 18.12
N ASP A 109 -3.35 15.66 17.61
CA ASP A 109 -2.78 14.40 18.09
C ASP A 109 -1.41 14.06 17.48
N THR A 110 -0.93 14.85 16.51
CA THR A 110 0.37 14.62 15.87
C THR A 110 0.95 15.89 15.25
N LEU A 111 2.27 16.05 15.27
CA LEU A 111 2.95 17.20 14.69
C LEU A 111 3.10 17.10 13.16
N TYR A 112 3.34 15.89 12.66
CA TYR A 112 3.68 15.64 11.26
C TYR A 112 2.76 14.62 10.58
N VAL A 113 2.56 14.80 9.29
CA VAL A 113 1.89 13.84 8.41
C VAL A 113 2.77 12.59 8.28
N LYS A 114 2.33 11.46 8.84
CA LYS A 114 3.07 10.18 8.80
C LYS A 114 2.57 9.22 7.70
N ALA A 115 1.40 9.49 7.14
CA ALA A 115 0.78 8.71 6.07
C ALA A 115 -0.21 9.59 5.31
N SER A 116 -0.46 9.29 4.04
CA SER A 116 -1.40 10.07 3.21
C SER A 116 -2.84 10.08 3.73
N ILE A 117 -3.25 9.09 4.54
CA ILE A 117 -4.58 9.10 5.18
C ILE A 117 -4.71 10.21 6.25
N TYR A 118 -3.59 10.73 6.77
CA TYR A 118 -3.61 11.78 7.79
C TYR A 118 -4.20 13.09 7.28
N ASP A 119 -4.12 13.33 5.96
CA ASP A 119 -4.72 14.48 5.27
C ASP A 119 -6.24 14.58 5.50
N PHE A 120 -6.87 13.44 5.78
CA PHE A 120 -8.32 13.30 5.92
C PHE A 120 -8.76 13.00 7.37
N GLN A 121 -7.81 12.64 8.23
CA GLN A 121 -8.09 12.34 9.63
C GLN A 121 -8.02 13.60 10.51
N PRO A 122 -8.83 13.66 11.59
CA PRO A 122 -9.88 12.69 11.92
C PRO A 122 -11.20 12.96 11.17
N HIS A 123 -11.42 14.20 10.72
CA HIS A 123 -12.74 14.73 10.35
C HIS A 123 -13.43 14.01 9.20
N VAL A 124 -12.71 13.65 8.13
CA VAL A 124 -13.32 12.91 7.00
C VAL A 124 -13.56 11.46 7.38
N THR A 125 -12.60 10.83 8.05
CA THR A 125 -12.71 9.42 8.44
C THR A 125 -13.78 9.16 9.50
N SER A 126 -14.11 10.15 10.32
CA SER A 126 -15.22 10.08 11.28
C SER A 126 -16.57 10.49 10.69
N GLY A 127 -16.61 11.01 9.46
CA GLY A 127 -17.82 11.53 8.83
C GLY A 127 -18.22 12.95 9.27
N LEU A 128 -17.42 13.62 10.12
CA LEU A 128 -17.65 15.02 10.51
C LEU A 128 -17.45 16.01 9.35
N SER A 129 -16.71 15.63 8.33
CA SER A 129 -16.51 16.43 7.12
C SER A 129 -16.60 15.56 5.88
N PRO A 130 -17.17 16.07 4.77
CA PRO A 130 -17.23 15.30 3.53
C PRO A 130 -15.82 15.12 2.94
N PRO A 131 -15.53 14.00 2.27
CA PRO A 131 -14.29 13.81 1.54
C PRO A 131 -14.24 14.72 0.30
N PRO A 132 -13.04 15.12 -0.19
CA PRO A 132 -12.92 15.95 -1.40
C PRO A 132 -13.46 15.32 -2.69
N ALA A 133 -13.57 13.99 -2.72
CA ALA A 133 -14.28 13.16 -3.69
C ALA A 133 -14.38 11.71 -3.17
N LYS A 134 -15.23 10.88 -3.80
CA LYS A 134 -15.37 9.46 -3.44
C LYS A 134 -14.08 8.65 -3.62
N LYS A 135 -13.35 8.89 -4.73
CA LYS A 135 -12.04 8.27 -5.02
C LYS A 135 -11.01 9.37 -5.21
N VAL A 136 -9.88 9.30 -4.51
CA VAL A 136 -8.82 10.31 -4.61
C VAL A 136 -7.43 9.70 -4.71
N VAL A 137 -6.54 10.39 -5.42
CA VAL A 137 -5.10 10.12 -5.41
C VAL A 137 -4.31 11.36 -5.01
N VAL A 138 -3.31 11.19 -4.14
CA VAL A 138 -2.50 12.31 -3.61
C VAL A 138 -1.02 11.89 -3.47
N PRO A 139 -0.03 12.71 -3.87
CA PRO A 139 1.39 12.43 -3.69
C PRO A 139 1.87 13.07 -2.39
N GLN A 140 1.47 12.52 -1.23
CA GLN A 140 1.64 13.21 0.05
C GLN A 140 3.05 13.03 0.63
N PRO A 141 3.85 14.11 0.80
CA PRO A 141 5.08 14.03 1.57
C PRO A 141 4.78 13.72 3.03
N CYS A 142 5.47 12.71 3.56
CA CYS A 142 5.34 12.22 4.92
C CYS A 142 6.67 12.32 5.64
N LEU A 143 6.61 12.53 6.97
CA LEU A 143 7.77 12.46 7.85
C LEU A 143 7.58 11.37 8.89
N ARG A 144 8.57 10.49 9.07
CA ARG A 144 8.59 9.43 10.09
C ARG A 144 9.94 9.39 10.79
N PHE A 145 9.91 9.44 12.11
CA PHE A 145 11.11 9.46 12.96
C PHE A 145 11.23 8.22 13.85
N ASN A 146 10.22 7.35 13.86
CA ASN A 146 10.23 6.11 14.65
C ASN A 146 11.26 5.09 14.14
N ASP A 147 11.67 5.18 12.88
CA ASP A 147 12.63 4.29 12.24
C ASP A 147 13.95 5.01 11.90
N ILE A 148 14.26 6.12 12.60
CA ILE A 148 15.43 6.96 12.27
C ILE A 148 16.75 6.19 12.35
N ASP A 149 16.88 5.27 13.32
CA ASP A 149 18.07 4.44 13.50
C ASP A 149 18.32 3.49 12.31
N ASN A 150 17.30 3.23 11.48
CA ASN A 150 17.42 2.38 10.30
C ASN A 150 17.81 3.14 9.03
N VAL A 151 17.79 4.48 9.06
CA VAL A 151 18.07 5.35 7.92
C VAL A 151 19.56 5.28 7.57
N GLY A 152 19.86 5.01 6.29
CA GLY A 152 21.24 4.78 5.82
C GLY A 152 21.78 3.38 6.09
N ILE A 153 21.16 2.58 6.98
CA ILE A 153 21.59 1.21 7.30
C ILE A 153 20.86 0.18 6.42
N THR A 154 19.53 0.30 6.35
CA THR A 154 18.67 -0.72 5.71
C THR A 154 18.41 -0.47 4.22
N MET A 155 18.95 0.63 3.67
CA MET A 155 18.75 1.15 2.31
C MET A 155 17.30 1.53 1.93
N SER A 156 16.29 1.10 2.70
CA SER A 156 14.88 1.30 2.39
C SER A 156 14.17 2.32 3.29
N HIS A 157 14.79 2.74 4.39
CA HIS A 157 14.19 3.69 5.33
C HIS A 157 14.65 5.13 5.04
N MET A 158 13.69 6.05 5.10
CA MET A 158 13.89 7.49 4.96
C MET A 158 13.11 8.21 6.06
N THR A 159 13.62 9.34 6.54
CA THR A 159 12.87 10.22 7.45
C THR A 159 11.76 10.97 6.72
N GLY A 160 11.98 11.33 5.44
CA GLY A 160 11.01 11.97 4.58
C GLY A 160 10.84 11.21 3.26
N PHE A 161 9.60 11.00 2.84
CA PHE A 161 9.27 10.28 1.60
C PHE A 161 7.90 10.71 1.09
N VAL A 162 7.62 10.51 -0.20
CA VAL A 162 6.27 10.70 -0.74
C VAL A 162 5.49 9.40 -0.67
N MET A 163 4.40 9.41 0.11
CA MET A 163 3.42 8.34 0.11
C MET A 163 2.31 8.67 -0.87
N ILE A 164 2.29 8.00 -2.02
CA ILE A 164 1.14 8.06 -2.91
C ILE A 164 -0.04 7.40 -2.20
N GLY A 165 -1.08 8.18 -1.91
CA GLY A 165 -2.33 7.70 -1.33
C GLY A 165 -3.36 7.43 -2.41
N GLN A 166 -3.86 6.20 -2.50
CA GLN A 166 -5.08 5.83 -3.23
C GLN A 166 -6.17 5.62 -2.18
N HIS A 167 -7.08 6.59 -2.04
CA HIS A 167 -8.13 6.54 -1.02
C HIS A 167 -9.51 6.47 -1.65
N ALA A 168 -10.40 5.71 -1.03
CA ALA A 168 -11.81 5.65 -1.37
C ALA A 168 -12.66 5.88 -0.11
N PHE A 169 -13.52 6.89 -0.17
CA PHE A 169 -14.46 7.27 0.89
C PHE A 169 -15.87 7.00 0.39
N MET A 170 -16.40 5.83 0.72
CA MET A 170 -17.64 5.29 0.20
C MET A 170 -18.43 4.60 1.31
N SER A 171 -19.75 4.46 1.12
CA SER A 171 -20.55 3.63 2.01
C SER A 171 -20.20 2.15 1.82
N LYS A 172 -20.65 1.30 2.74
CA LYS A 172 -20.41 -0.15 2.67
C LYS A 172 -21.06 -0.78 1.44
N GLU A 173 -22.16 -0.20 0.96
CA GLU A 173 -22.94 -0.67 -0.19
C GLU A 173 -22.27 -0.30 -1.52
N GLU A 174 -21.58 0.85 -1.58
CA GLU A 174 -20.86 1.31 -2.77
C GLU A 174 -19.42 0.77 -2.84
N TRP A 175 -18.82 0.45 -1.70
CA TRP A 175 -17.42 0.06 -1.62
C TRP A 175 -17.15 -1.36 -2.16
N SER A 176 -16.11 -1.49 -2.99
CA SER A 176 -15.63 -2.78 -3.50
C SER A 176 -14.11 -2.90 -3.33
N GLN A 177 -13.67 -3.80 -2.44
CA GLN A 177 -12.25 -4.11 -2.26
C GLN A 177 -11.62 -4.62 -3.57
N GLU A 178 -12.36 -5.46 -4.30
CA GLU A 178 -11.88 -6.09 -5.51
C GLU A 178 -11.65 -5.08 -6.63
N GLU A 179 -12.53 -4.08 -6.79
CA GLU A 179 -12.36 -3.01 -7.77
C GLU A 179 -11.09 -2.19 -7.46
N LEU A 180 -10.97 -1.70 -6.23
CA LEU A 180 -9.83 -0.88 -5.81
C LEU A 180 -8.50 -1.66 -5.94
N PHE A 181 -8.53 -2.97 -5.68
CA PHE A 181 -7.39 -3.85 -5.86
C PHE A 181 -7.04 -4.06 -7.35
N LYS A 182 -8.03 -4.26 -8.22
CA LYS A 182 -7.81 -4.34 -9.67
C LYS A 182 -7.18 -3.06 -10.21
N ASP A 183 -7.59 -1.90 -9.71
CA ASP A 183 -7.04 -0.61 -10.14
C ASP A 183 -5.56 -0.46 -9.80
N ILE A 184 -5.12 -0.86 -8.59
CA ILE A 184 -3.68 -0.88 -8.27
C ILE A 184 -2.92 -1.99 -9.01
N CYS A 185 -3.57 -3.12 -9.33
CA CYS A 185 -2.98 -4.14 -10.18
C CYS A 185 -2.69 -3.61 -11.60
N LYS A 186 -3.55 -2.77 -12.18
CA LYS A 186 -3.26 -2.11 -13.47
C LYS A 186 -2.00 -1.25 -13.41
N TRP A 187 -1.77 -0.55 -12.30
CA TRP A 187 -0.52 0.19 -12.10
C TRP A 187 0.71 -0.73 -12.15
N ILE A 188 0.68 -1.84 -11.38
CA ILE A 188 1.82 -2.76 -11.27
C ILE A 188 2.07 -3.53 -12.58
N PHE A 189 1.01 -4.11 -13.15
CA PHE A 189 1.15 -5.06 -14.26
C PHE A 189 1.03 -4.41 -15.64
N ASP A 190 0.23 -3.35 -15.78
CA ASP A 190 -0.03 -2.74 -17.09
C ASP A 190 0.83 -1.51 -17.32
N VAL A 191 1.09 -0.68 -16.29
CA VAL A 191 1.94 0.52 -16.43
C VAL A 191 3.39 0.20 -16.12
N LEU A 192 3.69 -0.37 -14.96
CA LEU A 192 5.07 -0.71 -14.57
C LEU A 192 5.58 -1.99 -15.25
N LYS A 193 4.71 -2.79 -15.88
CA LYS A 193 5.07 -4.05 -16.56
C LYS A 193 5.89 -5.01 -15.67
N ILE A 194 5.66 -4.99 -14.36
CA ILE A 194 6.30 -5.94 -13.45
C ILE A 194 5.68 -7.32 -13.70
N PRO A 195 6.46 -8.39 -13.86
CA PRO A 195 5.93 -9.76 -14.00
C PRO A 195 5.10 -10.19 -12.79
N LYS A 196 4.16 -11.11 -13.00
CA LYS A 196 3.29 -11.58 -11.92
C LYS A 196 3.92 -12.74 -11.12
N GLU A 197 4.89 -13.42 -11.73
CA GLU A 197 5.70 -14.51 -11.18
C GLU A 197 6.70 -14.04 -10.12
#